data_AF-A0A1C6MH17-F1
#
_entry.id   AF-A0A1C6MH17-F1
#
_cell.length_a   1.000
_cell.length_b   1.000
_cell.length_c   1.000
_cell.angle_alpha   90.00
_cell.angle_beta   90.00
_cell.angle_gamma   90.00
#
_symmetry.space_group_name_H-M   'P 1'
#
loop_
_entity.id
_entity.type
_entity.pdbx_description
1 polymer ?
#
loop_
_entity_poly.entity_id
_entity_poly.type
_entity_poly.pdbx_seq_one_letter_code
_entity_poly.pdbx_strand_id
1 'polypeptide(L)' 'MRLEHFNHVANLIGLKKKSREAVWLMEIDGMTGYAASKQLDISQSTVSRAHARFRRALNEINALSPYLPL' A
#
# COMPACT_ATOMS: atom_id res chain seq x y z
N MET A 1 -3.12 -9.00 5.16
CA MET A 1 -1.97 -9.31 4.28
C MET A 1 -0.75 -9.60 5.15
N ARG A 2 0.22 -10.42 4.72
CA ARG A 2 1.47 -10.64 5.49
C ARG A 2 2.43 -9.46 5.29
N LEU A 3 3.22 -9.12 6.31
CA LEU A 3 4.16 -7.99 6.29
C LEU A 3 5.19 -8.10 5.14
N GLU A 4 5.68 -9.32 4.88
CA GLU A 4 6.63 -9.58 3.80
C GLU A 4 6.05 -9.24 2.42
N HIS A 5 4.81 -9.67 2.14
CA HIS A 5 4.14 -9.37 0.88
C HIS A 5 3.89 -7.86 0.72
N PHE A 6 3.46 -7.19 1.80
CA PHE A 6 3.30 -5.75 1.80
C PHE A 6 4.62 -5.04 1.44
N ASN A 7 5.72 -5.41 2.12
CA ASN A 7 7.02 -4.82 1.88
C ASN A 7 7.52 -5.05 0.45
N HIS A 8 7.28 -6.24 -0.11
CA HIS A 8 7.63 -6.54 -1.49
C HIS A 8 6.91 -5.61 -2.47
N VAL A 9 5.58 -5.50 -2.37
CA VAL A 9 4.77 -4.61 -3.23
C VAL A 9 5.16 -3.15 -3.03
N ALA A 10 5.33 -2.70 -1.79
CA ALA A 10 5.70 -1.32 -1.46
C ALA A 10 7.08 -0.93 -1.99
N ASN A 11 8.05 -1.86 -1.98
CA ASN A 11 9.37 -1.67 -2.57
C ASN A 11 9.29 -1.62 -4.10
N LEU A 12 8.55 -2.54 -4.72
CA LEU A 12 8.40 -2.63 -6.18
C LEU A 12 7.85 -1.33 -6.79
N ILE A 13 6.87 -0.69 -6.13
CA ILE A 13 6.30 0.58 -6.62
C ILE A 13 7.02 1.84 -6.09
N GLY A 14 8.06 1.68 -5.27
CA GLY A 14 8.85 2.78 -4.72
C GLY A 14 8.08 3.71 -3.78
N LEU A 15 7.28 3.18 -2.84
CA LEU A 15 6.62 4.02 -1.83
C LEU A 15 7.64 4.66 -0.87
N LYS A 16 7.59 6.00 -0.77
CA LYS A 16 8.33 6.81 0.21
C LYS A 16 7.90 6.48 1.64
N LYS A 17 8.77 6.68 2.63
CA LYS A 17 8.57 6.29 4.05
C LYS A 17 7.17 6.64 4.60
N LYS A 18 6.77 7.92 4.61
CA LYS A 18 5.45 8.34 5.13
C LYS A 18 4.28 7.74 4.35
N SER A 19 4.39 7.65 3.01
CA SER A 19 3.35 7.05 2.18
C SER A 19 3.23 5.54 2.40
N ARG A 20 4.36 4.86 2.60
CA ARG A 20 4.41 3.44 2.95
C ARG A 20 3.72 3.19 4.28
N GLU A 21 4.07 3.98 5.29
CA GLU A 21 3.47 3.89 6.62
C GLU A 21 1.95 4.15 6.58
N ALA A 22 1.50 5.12 5.77
CA ALA A 22 0.07 5.37 5.59
C ALA A 22 -0.67 4.18 4.98
N VAL A 23 -0.11 3.55 3.95
CA VAL A 23 -0.70 2.36 3.33
C VAL A 23 -0.64 1.17 4.28
N TRP A 24 0.41 1.06 5.11
CA TRP A 24 0.52 0.02 6.13
C TRP A 24 -0.61 0.12 7.16
N LEU A 25 -0.85 1.31 7.72
CA LEU A 25 -1.95 1.56 8.66
C LEU A 25 -3.31 1.17 8.05
N MET A 26 -3.50 1.38 6.75
CA MET A 26 -4.75 1.03 6.07
C MET A 26 -4.88 -0.47 5.77
N GLU A 27 -3.85 -1.11 5.20
CA GLU A 27 -3.95 -2.49 4.69
C GLU A 27 -3.70 -3.57 5.74
N ILE A 28 -2.99 -3.23 6.83
CA ILE A 28 -2.66 -4.18 7.90
C ILE A 28 -3.44 -3.83 9.17
N ASP A 29 -3.43 -2.55 9.59
CA ASP A 29 -4.08 -2.14 10.84
C ASP A 29 -5.56 -1.78 10.66
N GLY A 30 -6.06 -1.78 9.41
CA GLY A 30 -7.47 -1.55 9.10
C GLY A 30 -7.94 -0.10 9.29
N MET A 31 -7.02 0.86 9.38
CA MET A 31 -7.38 2.27 9.53
C MET A 31 -8.03 2.85 8.28
N THR A 32 -8.91 3.82 8.47
CA THR A 32 -9.40 4.64 7.36
C THR A 32 -8.31 5.59 6.87
N GLY A 33 -8.37 5.99 5.59
CA GLY A 33 -7.43 6.97 5.04
C GLY A 33 -7.47 8.32 5.77
N TYR A 34 -8.64 8.70 6.32
CA TYR A 34 -8.78 9.87 7.20
C TYR A 34 -7.92 9.72 8.46
N ALA A 35 -8.07 8.62 9.19
CA ALA A 35 -7.32 8.36 10.42
C ALA A 35 -5.81 8.29 10.18
N ALA A 36 -5.38 7.54 9.15
CA ALA A 36 -3.98 7.45 8.76
C ALA A 36 -3.37 8.83 8.40
N SER A 37 -4.15 9.68 7.72
CA SER A 37 -3.70 11.05 7.39
C SER A 37 -3.47 11.93 8.62
N LYS A 38 -4.33 11.79 9.65
CA LYS A 38 -4.23 12.52 10.90
C LYS A 38 -3.06 12.02 11.75
N GLN A 39 -2.86 10.71 11.82
CA GLN A 39 -1.77 10.12 12.59
C GLN A 39 -0.37 10.46 12.04
N LEU A 40 -0.22 10.52 10.71
CA LEU A 40 1.09 10.74 10.07
C LEU A 40 1.37 12.20 9.70
N ASP A 41 0.42 13.09 9.99
CA ASP A 41 0.44 14.51 9.65
C ASP A 41 0.78 14.72 8.16
N ILE A 42 -0.05 14.14 7.29
CA ILE A 42 0.04 14.27 5.83
C ILE A 42 -1.34 14.49 5.22
N SER A 43 -1.39 15.04 4.01
CA SER A 43 -2.68 15.27 3.34
C SER A 43 -3.41 13.96 3.02
N GLN A 44 -4.73 13.95 3.17
CA GLN A 44 -5.55 12.81 2.72
C GLN A 44 -5.36 12.49 1.24
N SER A 45 -5.15 13.52 0.40
CA SER A 45 -4.86 13.32 -1.02
C SER A 45 -3.57 12.54 -1.26
N THR A 46 -2.57 12.70 -0.38
CA THR A 46 -1.33 11.92 -0.45
C THR A 46 -1.55 10.47 -0.02
N VAL A 47 -2.31 10.25 1.05
CA VAL A 47 -2.70 8.90 1.50
C VAL A 47 -3.50 8.18 0.42
N SER A 48 -4.55 8.82 -0.10
CA SER A 48 -5.42 8.26 -1.15
C SER A 48 -4.64 7.86 -2.40
N ARG A 49 -3.74 8.74 -2.90
CA ARG A 49 -2.90 8.41 -4.06
C ARG A 49 -1.95 7.26 -3.79
N ALA A 50 -1.32 7.21 -2.62
CA ALA A 50 -0.42 6.13 -2.24
C ALA A 50 -1.16 4.79 -2.16
N HIS A 51 -2.33 4.79 -1.54
CA HIS A 51 -3.20 3.62 -1.40
C HIS A 51 -3.70 3.13 -2.76
N ALA A 52 -4.19 4.02 -3.62
CA ALA A 52 -4.63 3.68 -4.98
C ALA A 52 -3.50 3.05 -5.81
N ARG A 53 -2.28 3.62 -5.77
CA ARG A 53 -1.11 3.05 -6.45
C ARG A 53 -0.75 1.66 -5.93
N PHE A 54 -0.81 1.47 -4.61
CA PHE A 54 -0.55 0.18 -3.99
C PHE A 54 -1.58 -0.88 -4.40
N ARG A 55 -2.88 -0.57 -4.32
CA ARG A 55 -3.96 -1.48 -4.72
C ARG A 55 -3.89 -1.85 -6.20
N ARG A 56 -3.55 -0.90 -7.07
CA ARG A 56 -3.35 -1.17 -8.49
C ARG A 56 -2.23 -2.18 -8.72
N ALA A 57 -1.06 -1.98 -8.12
CA ALA A 57 0.06 -2.90 -8.27
C ALA A 57 -0.24 -4.28 -7.69
N LEU A 58 -0.92 -4.36 -6.55
CA LEU A 58 -1.36 -5.63 -5.97
C LEU A 58 -2.29 -6.38 -6.93
N ASN A 59 -3.24 -5.68 -7.56
CA ASN A 59 -4.14 -6.27 -8.55
C ASN A 59 -3.39 -6.76 -9.80
N GLU A 60 -2.43 -5.99 -10.30
CA GLU A 60 -1.60 -6.38 -11.44
C GLU A 60 -0.76 -7.63 -11.13
N ILE A 61 -0.14 -7.71 -9.93
CA ILE A 61 0.60 -8.89 -9.47
C ILE A 61 -0.32 -10.12 -9.37
N ASN A 62 -1.50 -9.96 -8.78
CA ASN A 62 -2.46 -11.06 -8.66
C ASN A 62 -2.95 -11.53 -10.03
N ALA A 63 -3.11 -10.63 -10.99
CA ALA A 63 -3.48 -10.97 -12.37
C ALA A 63 -2.36 -11.73 -13.09
N LEU A 64 -1.09 -11.49 -12.73
CA LEU A 64 0.07 -12.20 -13.28
C LEU A 64 0.30 -13.56 -12.62
N SER A 65 -0.22 -13.80 -11.41
CA SER A 65 -0.05 -15.04 -10.64
C SER A 65 -0.28 -16.34 -11.44
N PRO A 66 -1.32 -16.46 -12.28
CA PRO A 66 -1.54 -17.68 -13.08
C PRO A 66 -0.44 -17.99 -14.11
N TYR A 67 0.40 -17.01 -14.45
CA TYR A 67 1.42 -17.10 -15.48
C TYR A 67 2.85 -17.23 -14.90
N LEU A 68 3.00 -17.17 -13.58
CA LEU A 68 4.31 -17.31 -12.94
C LEU A 68 4.68 -18.80 -12.85
N PRO A 69 5.90 -19.19 -13.26
CA PRO A 69 6.35 -20.56 -13.09
C PRO A 69 6.42 -20.90 -11.59
N LEU A 70 5.85 -22.06 -11.23
CA LEU A 70 5.88 -22.63 -9.88
C LEU A 70 7.31 -22.92 -9.41
#